data_AF-A0A9W6ABM6-F1
#
_entry.id   AF-A0A9W6ABM6-F1
#
_cell.length_a   1.000
_cell.length_b   1.000
_cell.length_c   1.000
_cell.angle_alpha   90.00
_cell.angle_beta   90.00
_cell.angle_gamma   90.00
#
_symmetry.space_group_name_H-M   'P 1'
#
loop_
_entity.id
_entity.type
_entity.pdbx_description
1 polymer ?
#
loop_
_entity_poly.entity_id
_entity_poly.type
_entity_poly.pdbx_seq_one_letter_code
_entity_poly.pdbx_strand_id
1 'polypeptide(L)'
;MSDINHRNYHTRLEQIQRITKQHNLQASTITPVAYQELGPCPYNNFIYKLELSEPASSSSFHNPNEPLTPCTTSPPDGTLTYILRMSNPLAMGINPHASRIENEVAAMSLARQGLESYGPGLGSLIPKIYTFCSKPSHPDDLPWVLMEYKSGVPLDEFFSYQSDTIKESIIEQVADILSGLRSCPLPPGITYGGLGLSTDGSIISAEMTTTNGGPWPTYEMLLKARLQHELHDADTSPVINGWRDNGERERLESLINL
;
A
#
# COMPACT_ATOMS: atom_id res chain seq x y z
N MET A 1 -7.69 20.26 15.82
CA MET A 1 -6.95 19.54 14.76
C MET A 1 -5.48 19.59 15.11
N SER A 2 -4.73 18.50 14.88
CA SER A 2 -3.30 18.42 15.21
C SER A 2 -2.46 18.53 13.95
N ASP A 3 -1.25 19.07 14.09
CA ASP A 3 -0.16 19.08 13.10
C ASP A 3 0.51 17.71 12.89
N ILE A 4 -0.14 16.61 13.29
CA ILE A 4 0.48 15.29 13.41
C ILE A 4 1.11 14.82 12.09
N ASN A 5 0.51 15.17 10.96
CA ASN A 5 1.01 14.83 9.63
C ASN A 5 2.18 15.73 9.17
N HIS A 6 2.43 16.86 9.84
CA HIS A 6 3.49 17.81 9.49
C HIS A 6 4.75 17.69 10.34
N ARG A 7 4.69 17.11 11.55
CA ARG A 7 5.81 17.06 12.51
C ARG A 7 7.17 16.64 11.95
N ASN A 8 7.20 15.68 11.02
CA ASN A 8 8.44 15.17 10.40
C ASN A 8 8.53 15.48 8.90
N TYR A 9 7.87 16.55 8.43
CA TYR A 9 7.82 16.88 7.02
C TYR A 9 9.22 17.14 6.42
N HIS A 10 10.07 17.88 7.13
CA HIS A 10 11.43 18.18 6.64
C HIS A 10 12.30 16.93 6.54
N THR A 11 12.29 16.07 7.58
CA THR A 11 13.01 14.79 7.57
C THR A 11 12.59 13.91 6.39
N ARG A 12 11.29 13.89 6.06
CA ARG A 12 10.81 13.19 4.86
C ARG A 12 11.38 13.80 3.59
N LEU A 13 11.40 15.13 3.45
CA LEU A 13 12.01 15.77 2.27
C LEU A 13 13.50 15.44 2.13
N GLU A 14 14.26 15.42 3.24
CA GLU A 14 15.66 14.99 3.23
C GLU A 14 15.80 13.53 2.80
N GLN A 15 14.91 12.64 3.25
CA GLN A 15 14.86 11.26 2.79
C GLN A 15 14.59 11.18 1.28
N ILE A 16 13.65 11.97 0.74
CA ILE A 16 13.40 12.04 -0.70
C ILE A 16 14.67 12.44 -1.45
N GLN A 17 15.39 13.45 -0.96
CA GLN A 17 16.65 13.89 -1.58
C GLN A 17 17.72 12.79 -1.56
N ARG A 18 17.82 12.01 -0.48
CA ARG A 18 18.71 10.84 -0.42
C ARG A 18 18.30 9.78 -1.45
N ILE A 19 17.01 9.44 -1.54
CA ILE A 19 16.48 8.47 -2.50
C ILE A 19 16.76 8.92 -3.94
N THR A 20 16.46 10.18 -4.29
CA THR A 20 16.70 10.68 -5.65
C THR A 20 18.19 10.67 -5.98
N LYS A 21 19.06 11.07 -5.05
CA LYS A 21 20.51 10.99 -5.24
C LYS A 21 21.00 9.56 -5.43
N GLN A 22 20.51 8.60 -4.63
CA GLN A 22 20.88 7.19 -4.73
C GLN A 22 20.53 6.61 -6.10
N HIS A 23 19.40 7.01 -6.68
CA HIS A 23 18.95 6.57 -8.00
C HIS A 23 19.40 7.48 -9.14
N ASN A 24 20.33 8.43 -8.90
CA ASN A 24 20.79 9.40 -9.90
C ASN A 24 19.64 10.18 -10.57
N LEU A 25 18.59 10.50 -9.82
CA LEU A 25 17.43 11.27 -10.26
C LEU A 25 17.60 12.74 -9.89
N GLN A 26 17.31 13.63 -10.84
CA GLN A 26 17.36 15.08 -10.65
C GLN A 26 15.94 15.60 -10.46
N ALA A 27 15.41 15.54 -9.24
CA ALA A 27 14.07 16.07 -8.94
C ALA A 27 14.08 17.61 -9.00
N SER A 28 13.35 18.18 -9.95
CA SER A 28 13.14 19.62 -10.10
C SER A 28 12.03 20.12 -9.18
N THR A 29 11.01 19.32 -8.94
CA THR A 29 9.87 19.66 -8.07
C THR A 29 9.43 18.44 -7.26
N ILE A 30 9.12 18.68 -5.98
CA ILE A 30 8.60 17.68 -5.05
C ILE A 30 7.31 18.25 -4.46
N THR A 31 6.18 17.66 -4.82
CA THR A 31 4.85 18.17 -4.43
C THR A 31 4.12 17.12 -3.61
N PRO A 32 3.71 17.40 -2.36
CA PRO A 32 2.88 16.47 -1.60
C PRO A 32 1.49 16.33 -2.25
N VAL A 33 0.95 15.11 -2.30
CA VAL A 33 -0.33 14.78 -2.96
C VAL A 33 -1.39 14.49 -1.90
N ALA A 34 -2.59 15.04 -2.06
CA ALA A 34 -3.72 14.88 -1.14
C ALA A 34 -3.34 15.17 0.33
N TYR A 35 -2.55 16.24 0.53
CA TYR A 35 -1.94 16.56 1.82
C TYR A 35 -2.71 17.64 2.55
N GLN A 36 -3.04 17.35 3.81
CA GLN A 36 -3.63 18.26 4.78
C GLN A 36 -2.68 18.32 5.97
N GLU A 37 -2.17 19.52 6.23
CA GLU A 37 -1.24 19.76 7.33
C GLU A 37 -1.90 19.49 8.69
N LEU A 38 -3.13 19.98 8.85
CA LEU A 38 -3.95 19.80 10.03
C LEU A 38 -4.96 18.68 9.77
N GLY A 39 -4.80 17.56 10.48
CA GLY A 39 -5.67 16.39 10.35
C GLY A 39 -6.15 15.87 11.70
N PRO A 40 -7.26 15.12 11.72
CA PRO A 40 -7.71 14.44 12.94
C PRO A 40 -6.89 13.17 13.23
N CYS A 41 -6.33 12.54 12.18
CA CYS A 41 -5.66 11.24 12.25
C CYS A 41 -4.31 11.27 11.50
N PRO A 42 -3.33 10.46 11.94
CA PRO A 42 -2.10 10.26 11.18
C PRO A 42 -2.40 9.57 9.84
N TYR A 43 -1.74 10.01 8.77
CA TYR A 43 -1.87 9.36 7.46
C TYR A 43 -1.27 7.96 7.44
N ASN A 44 -1.91 7.03 6.72
CA ASN A 44 -1.35 5.70 6.46
C ASN A 44 -0.10 5.77 5.58
N ASN A 45 -0.04 6.74 4.67
CA ASN A 45 1.10 6.96 3.80
C ASN A 45 1.27 8.46 3.52
N PHE A 46 2.52 8.89 3.32
CA PHE A 46 2.83 10.20 2.74
C PHE A 46 3.12 10.01 1.26
N ILE A 47 2.47 10.78 0.39
CA ILE A 47 2.55 10.63 -1.06
C ILE A 47 3.12 11.92 -1.65
N TYR A 48 4.14 11.78 -2.49
CA TYR A 48 4.80 12.89 -3.16
C TYR A 48 4.85 12.62 -4.66
N LYS A 49 4.47 13.63 -5.45
CA LYS A 49 4.74 13.68 -6.89
C LYS A 49 6.15 14.24 -7.07
N LEU A 50 7.00 13.47 -7.74
CA LEU A 50 8.33 13.89 -8.14
C LEU A 50 8.32 14.24 -9.62
N GLU A 51 8.76 15.43 -9.95
CA GLU A 51 9.00 15.86 -11.33
C GLU A 51 10.50 16.04 -11.50
N LEU A 52 11.07 15.38 -12.50
CA LEU A 52 12.50 15.41 -12.78
C LEU A 52 12.82 16.53 -13.78
N SER A 53 14.03 17.10 -13.70
CA SER A 53 14.54 18.03 -14.73
C SER A 53 14.94 17.30 -16.01
N GLU A 54 15.36 16.03 -15.87
CA GLU A 54 15.80 15.18 -16.97
C GLU A 54 15.23 13.76 -16.76
N PRO A 55 14.96 13.01 -17.84
CA PRO A 55 14.47 11.65 -17.71
C PRO A 55 15.46 10.76 -16.96
N ALA A 56 14.95 9.83 -16.16
CA ALA A 56 15.80 8.85 -15.51
C ALA A 56 16.47 7.94 -16.54
N SER A 57 17.72 7.55 -16.28
CA SER A 57 18.38 6.49 -17.05
C SER A 57 17.76 5.12 -16.71
N SER A 58 17.77 4.17 -17.65
CA SER A 58 17.39 2.78 -17.36
C SER A 58 18.27 2.15 -16.27
N SER A 59 19.52 2.60 -16.15
CA SER A 59 20.46 2.19 -15.09
C SER A 59 20.20 2.83 -13.72
N SER A 60 19.27 3.79 -13.61
CA SER A 60 18.95 4.46 -12.34
C SER A 60 18.27 3.54 -11.33
N PHE A 61 17.55 2.53 -11.82
CA PHE A 61 16.72 1.65 -10.98
C PHE A 61 17.28 0.24 -10.89
N HIS A 62 18.11 -0.15 -11.84
CA HIS A 62 18.63 -1.51 -11.96
C HIS A 62 20.13 -1.46 -12.18
N ASN A 63 20.88 -2.07 -11.25
CA ASN A 63 22.28 -2.37 -11.46
C ASN A 63 22.35 -3.57 -12.43
N PRO A 64 23.00 -3.46 -13.60
CA PRO A 64 23.09 -4.57 -14.56
C PRO A 64 23.75 -5.83 -13.99
N ASN A 65 24.50 -5.69 -12.89
CA ASN A 65 25.22 -6.79 -12.23
C ASN A 65 24.40 -7.45 -11.09
N GLU A 66 23.20 -6.96 -10.81
CA GLU A 66 22.33 -7.49 -9.76
C GLU A 66 21.01 -8.02 -10.34
N PRO A 67 20.40 -9.04 -9.73
CA PRO A 67 19.07 -9.49 -10.12
C PRO A 67 18.06 -8.35 -10.00
N LEU A 68 17.10 -8.30 -10.93
CA LEU A 68 16.01 -7.34 -10.86
C LEU A 68 15.28 -7.49 -9.53
N THR A 69 14.95 -6.38 -8.88
CA THR A 69 14.12 -6.43 -7.68
C THR A 69 12.77 -7.05 -8.04
N PRO A 70 12.28 -8.06 -7.29
CA PRO A 70 11.05 -8.75 -7.63
C PRO A 70 9.86 -7.79 -7.74
N CYS A 71 8.93 -8.09 -8.66
CA CYS A 71 7.73 -7.29 -8.90
C CYS A 71 7.98 -5.83 -9.34
N THR A 72 9.20 -5.51 -9.79
CA THR A 72 9.52 -4.20 -10.38
C THR A 72 9.66 -4.28 -11.90
N THR A 73 9.58 -3.13 -12.55
CA THR A 73 9.76 -2.95 -13.99
C THR A 73 10.58 -1.71 -14.26
N SER A 74 11.30 -1.64 -15.38
CA SER A 74 11.93 -0.39 -15.80
C SER A 74 10.88 0.64 -16.20
N PRO A 75 11.08 1.93 -15.88
CA PRO A 75 10.25 2.99 -16.43
C PRO A 75 10.43 3.10 -17.95
N PRO A 76 9.40 3.55 -18.68
CA PRO A 76 9.54 3.91 -20.10
C PRO A 76 10.61 4.99 -20.32
N ASP A 77 11.28 4.94 -21.46
CA ASP A 77 12.23 5.98 -21.87
C ASP A 77 11.54 7.36 -21.88
N GLY A 78 12.25 8.38 -21.35
CA GLY A 78 11.71 9.74 -21.29
C GLY A 78 10.78 10.01 -20.11
N THR A 79 10.58 9.07 -19.18
CA THR A 79 9.74 9.31 -18.00
C THR A 79 10.32 10.41 -17.10
N LEU A 80 9.51 11.43 -16.83
CA LEU A 80 9.87 12.60 -16.01
C LEU A 80 9.09 12.71 -14.71
N THR A 81 7.99 11.97 -14.57
CA THR A 81 7.06 12.12 -13.44
C THR A 81 6.85 10.80 -12.73
N TYR A 82 6.98 10.83 -11.41
CA TYR A 82 6.91 9.66 -10.55
C TYR A 82 6.05 9.95 -9.33
N ILE A 83 5.50 8.90 -8.72
CA ILE A 83 4.93 8.94 -7.39
C ILE A 83 5.89 8.23 -6.44
N LEU A 84 6.23 8.90 -5.34
CA LEU A 84 6.91 8.30 -4.21
C LEU A 84 5.94 8.22 -3.04
N ARG A 85 5.72 7.02 -2.54
CA ARG A 85 4.80 6.75 -1.44
C ARG A 85 5.57 6.14 -0.27
N MET A 86 5.51 6.80 0.88
CA MET A 86 6.18 6.42 2.11
C MET A 86 5.16 5.87 3.11
N SER A 87 5.36 4.66 3.60
CA SER A 87 4.53 4.02 4.62
C SER A 87 4.76 4.67 5.97
N ASN A 88 3.70 5.16 6.62
CA ASN A 88 3.78 5.73 7.96
C ASN A 88 3.57 4.64 9.02
N PRO A 89 4.59 4.27 9.82
CA PRO A 89 4.44 3.28 10.89
C PRO A 89 3.62 3.80 12.09
N LEU A 90 3.39 5.11 12.18
CA LEU A 90 2.60 5.73 13.25
C LEU A 90 1.10 5.84 12.93
N ALA A 91 0.67 5.28 11.81
CA ALA A 91 -0.73 5.26 11.44
C ALA A 91 -1.54 4.31 12.34
N MET A 92 -2.76 4.69 12.67
CA MET A 92 -3.63 3.88 13.53
C MET A 92 -4.07 2.60 12.80
N GLY A 93 -4.18 1.48 13.53
CA GLY A 93 -4.66 0.21 12.99
C GLY A 93 -3.70 -0.47 12.01
N ILE A 94 -2.40 -0.19 12.12
CA ILE A 94 -1.34 -0.83 11.34
C ILE A 94 -0.57 -1.81 12.22
N ASN A 95 -0.30 -3.01 11.70
CA ASN A 95 0.62 -3.97 12.32
C ASN A 95 2.08 -3.50 12.10
N PRO A 96 2.84 -3.17 13.16
CA PRO A 96 4.21 -2.69 13.05
C PRO A 96 5.21 -3.80 12.64
N HIS A 97 4.83 -5.07 12.75
CA HIS A 97 5.67 -6.23 12.42
C HIS A 97 5.55 -6.65 10.96
N ALA A 98 4.48 -6.24 10.26
CA ALA A 98 4.23 -6.60 8.87
C ALA A 98 4.92 -5.62 7.89
N SER A 99 5.54 -6.17 6.85
CA SER A 99 6.11 -5.37 5.76
C SER A 99 5.00 -4.84 4.83
N ARG A 100 4.54 -3.62 5.09
CA ARG A 100 3.52 -2.96 4.25
C ARG A 100 3.97 -2.74 2.81
N ILE A 101 5.26 -2.48 2.61
CA ILE A 101 5.83 -2.24 1.28
C ILE A 101 5.85 -3.54 0.48
N GLU A 102 6.34 -4.66 1.04
CA GLU A 102 6.33 -5.93 0.32
C GLU A 102 4.90 -6.39 0.02
N ASN A 103 3.97 -6.20 0.97
CA ASN A 103 2.55 -6.47 0.74
C ASN A 103 1.98 -5.62 -0.41
N GLU A 104 2.25 -4.31 -0.43
CA GLU A 104 1.80 -3.40 -1.49
C GLU A 104 2.38 -3.81 -2.85
N VAL A 105 3.69 -4.08 -2.91
CA VAL A 105 4.40 -4.48 -4.13
C VAL A 105 3.86 -5.79 -4.69
N ALA A 106 3.73 -6.82 -3.84
CA ALA A 106 3.22 -8.12 -4.25
C ALA A 106 1.75 -8.04 -4.68
N ALA A 107 0.89 -7.35 -3.92
CA ALA A 107 -0.52 -7.19 -4.25
C ALA A 107 -0.71 -6.46 -5.59
N MET A 108 0.05 -5.38 -5.84
CA MET A 108 0.00 -4.65 -7.10
C MET A 108 0.49 -5.48 -8.29
N SER A 109 1.52 -6.32 -8.08
CA SER A 109 2.01 -7.24 -9.11
C SER A 109 0.94 -8.28 -9.49
N LEU A 110 0.31 -8.92 -8.50
CA LEU A 110 -0.78 -9.88 -8.72
C LEU A 110 -1.98 -9.20 -9.38
N ALA A 111 -2.44 -8.06 -8.83
CA ALA A 111 -3.57 -7.31 -9.38
C ALA A 111 -3.36 -6.96 -10.86
N ARG A 112 -2.17 -6.50 -11.23
CA ARG A 112 -1.81 -6.21 -12.63
C ARG A 112 -1.91 -7.45 -13.51
N GLN A 113 -1.32 -8.57 -13.08
CA GLN A 113 -1.32 -9.81 -13.84
C GLN A 113 -2.73 -10.39 -14.00
N GLY A 114 -3.53 -10.36 -12.92
CA GLY A 114 -4.92 -10.83 -12.93
C GLY A 114 -5.79 -10.01 -13.86
N LEU A 115 -5.70 -8.68 -13.77
CA LEU A 115 -6.44 -7.77 -14.64
C LEU A 115 -6.05 -7.93 -16.12
N GLU A 116 -4.75 -7.99 -16.43
CA GLU A 116 -4.29 -8.18 -17.81
C GLU A 116 -4.74 -9.52 -18.39
N SER A 117 -4.79 -10.57 -17.56
CA SER A 117 -5.28 -11.89 -17.96
C SER A 117 -6.79 -11.92 -18.18
N TYR A 118 -7.55 -11.09 -17.46
CA TYR A 118 -9.01 -10.97 -17.62
C TYR A 118 -9.38 -10.15 -18.86
N GLY A 119 -8.69 -9.05 -19.11
CA GLY A 119 -8.92 -8.18 -20.26
C GLY A 119 -7.64 -7.45 -20.70
N PRO A 120 -7.22 -7.57 -21.97
CA PRO A 120 -6.03 -6.88 -22.47
C PRO A 120 -6.06 -5.38 -22.18
N GLY A 121 -4.99 -4.86 -21.59
CA GLY A 121 -4.85 -3.46 -21.21
C GLY A 121 -5.41 -3.09 -19.83
N LEU A 122 -6.24 -3.92 -19.18
CA LEU A 122 -6.75 -3.62 -17.84
C LEU A 122 -5.64 -3.64 -16.78
N GLY A 123 -4.57 -4.43 -16.98
CA GLY A 123 -3.42 -4.42 -16.08
C GLY A 123 -2.72 -3.06 -16.03
N SER A 124 -2.84 -2.26 -17.09
CA SER A 124 -2.26 -0.92 -17.15
C SER A 124 -2.89 0.09 -16.18
N LEU A 125 -4.07 -0.23 -15.62
CA LEU A 125 -4.73 0.59 -14.60
C LEU A 125 -3.95 0.61 -13.28
N ILE A 126 -3.26 -0.49 -12.95
CA ILE A 126 -2.41 -0.56 -11.76
C ILE A 126 -1.10 0.16 -12.07
N PRO A 127 -0.61 1.11 -11.23
CA PRO A 127 0.65 1.81 -11.50
C PRO A 127 1.85 0.86 -11.46
N LYS A 128 2.75 0.88 -12.45
CA LYS A 128 4.02 0.11 -12.40
C LYS A 128 4.88 0.52 -11.22
N ILE A 129 5.60 -0.44 -10.64
CA ILE A 129 6.57 -0.20 -9.56
C ILE A 129 7.96 -0.23 -10.17
N TYR A 130 8.75 0.81 -9.93
CA TYR A 130 10.09 0.93 -10.49
C TYR A 130 11.16 0.50 -9.49
N THR A 131 10.99 0.85 -8.21
CA THR A 131 11.85 0.38 -7.12
C THR A 131 11.17 0.67 -5.77
N PHE A 132 11.67 0.06 -4.70
CA PHE A 132 11.14 0.23 -3.34
C PHE A 132 12.20 -0.11 -2.29
N CYS A 133 11.94 0.28 -1.04
CA CYS A 133 12.70 -0.14 0.13
C CYS A 133 11.73 -0.49 1.26
N SER A 134 11.67 -1.77 1.63
CA SER A 134 10.81 -2.23 2.74
C SER A 134 11.43 -2.01 4.12
N LYS A 135 12.77 -2.02 4.21
CA LYS A 135 13.53 -1.88 5.46
C LYS A 135 14.68 -0.89 5.25
N PRO A 136 14.44 0.42 5.43
CA PRO A 136 15.50 1.42 5.34
C PRO A 136 16.56 1.20 6.42
N SER A 137 17.83 1.43 6.07
CA SER A 137 18.95 1.28 7.01
C SER A 137 19.15 2.51 7.91
N HIS A 138 18.64 3.67 7.51
CA HIS A 138 18.74 4.90 8.30
C HIS A 138 17.61 4.94 9.34
N PRO A 139 17.89 5.21 10.63
CA PRO A 139 16.91 5.05 11.72
C PRO A 139 15.59 5.82 11.54
N ASP A 140 15.64 7.00 10.93
CA ASP A 140 14.47 7.87 10.73
C ASP A 140 13.79 7.72 9.36
N ASP A 141 14.32 6.83 8.50
CA ASP A 141 13.78 6.66 7.15
C ASP A 141 12.54 5.78 7.16
N LEU A 142 11.51 6.23 6.44
CA LEU A 142 10.27 5.49 6.27
C LEU A 142 10.41 4.45 5.14
N PRO A 143 9.82 3.26 5.26
CA PRO A 143 9.68 2.34 4.12
C PRO A 143 8.94 3.02 2.96
N TRP A 144 9.34 2.76 1.72
CA TRP A 144 8.83 3.52 0.57
C TRP A 144 8.75 2.71 -0.73
N VAL A 145 7.92 3.18 -1.66
CA VAL A 145 7.80 2.68 -3.04
C VAL A 145 7.84 3.85 -4.02
N LEU A 146 8.59 3.70 -5.11
CA LEU A 146 8.63 4.62 -6.24
C LEU A 146 7.94 3.97 -7.44
N MET A 147 6.94 4.65 -7.98
CA MET A 147 5.98 4.08 -8.91
C MET A 147 5.56 5.06 -10.02
N GLU A 148 4.93 4.50 -11.05
CA GLU A 148 4.33 5.22 -12.17
C GLU A 148 3.34 6.28 -11.68
N TYR A 149 3.45 7.48 -12.25
CA TYR A 149 2.39 8.48 -12.13
C TYR A 149 1.26 8.16 -13.11
N LYS A 150 0.05 7.95 -12.59
CA LYS A 150 -1.17 7.83 -13.42
C LYS A 150 -1.82 9.20 -13.54
N SER A 151 -2.02 9.64 -14.77
CA SER A 151 -2.87 10.79 -15.06
C SER A 151 -4.34 10.43 -14.88
N GLY A 152 -5.16 11.44 -14.59
CA GLY A 152 -6.59 11.28 -14.40
C GLY A 152 -7.12 12.20 -13.31
N VAL A 153 -8.38 11.96 -12.92
CA VAL A 153 -9.06 12.64 -11.83
C VAL A 153 -9.65 11.60 -10.87
N PRO A 154 -9.77 11.91 -9.56
CA PRO A 154 -10.44 11.03 -8.63
C PRO A 154 -11.89 10.74 -9.05
N LEU A 155 -12.29 9.47 -8.97
CA LEU A 155 -13.60 9.05 -9.45
C LEU A 155 -14.73 9.65 -8.61
N ASP A 156 -14.52 9.83 -7.30
CA ASP A 156 -15.48 10.46 -6.39
C ASP A 156 -15.73 11.94 -6.71
N GLU A 157 -14.73 12.64 -7.23
CA GLU A 157 -14.86 14.03 -7.71
C GLU A 157 -15.52 14.10 -9.10
N PHE A 158 -15.34 13.07 -9.93
CA PHE A 158 -15.80 13.06 -11.32
C PHE A 158 -17.20 12.49 -11.52
N PHE A 159 -17.52 11.37 -10.85
CA PHE A 159 -18.65 10.49 -11.17
C PHE A 159 -20.02 11.15 -11.05
N SER A 160 -20.26 11.91 -9.98
CA SER A 160 -21.58 12.46 -9.67
C SER A 160 -22.08 13.45 -10.73
N TYR A 161 -21.16 14.17 -11.37
CA TYR A 161 -21.44 15.20 -12.38
C TYR A 161 -21.65 14.67 -13.80
N GLN A 162 -21.48 13.37 -14.02
CA GLN A 162 -21.61 12.78 -15.35
C GLN A 162 -23.07 12.45 -15.72
N SER A 163 -23.33 12.31 -17.01
CA SER A 163 -24.61 11.81 -17.54
C SER A 163 -24.80 10.34 -17.19
N ASP A 164 -26.05 9.87 -17.22
CA ASP A 164 -26.39 8.48 -16.90
C ASP A 164 -25.67 7.49 -17.81
N THR A 165 -25.56 7.78 -19.12
CA THR A 165 -24.81 6.95 -20.07
C THR A 165 -23.33 6.81 -19.69
N ILE A 166 -22.68 7.89 -19.22
CA ILE A 166 -21.28 7.82 -18.79
C ILE A 166 -21.19 7.04 -17.47
N LYS A 167 -22.13 7.25 -16.54
CA LYS A 167 -22.16 6.52 -15.26
C LYS A 167 -22.33 5.02 -15.49
N GLU A 168 -23.23 4.61 -16.37
CA GLU A 168 -23.42 3.20 -16.76
C GLU A 168 -22.11 2.61 -17.30
N SER A 169 -21.44 3.30 -18.23
CA SER A 169 -20.16 2.83 -18.77
C SER A 169 -19.04 2.75 -17.72
N ILE A 170 -19.01 3.67 -16.74
CA ILE A 170 -18.05 3.60 -15.62
C ILE A 170 -18.36 2.40 -14.74
N ILE A 171 -19.64 2.14 -14.43
CA ILE A 171 -20.06 1.01 -13.61
C ILE A 171 -19.66 -0.33 -14.27
N GLU A 172 -19.84 -0.43 -15.59
CA GLU A 172 -19.38 -1.60 -16.37
C GLU A 172 -17.86 -1.80 -16.24
N GLN A 173 -17.07 -0.74 -16.40
CA GLN A 173 -15.61 -0.82 -16.23
C GLN A 173 -15.19 -1.22 -14.81
N VAL A 174 -15.88 -0.70 -13.78
CA VAL A 174 -15.65 -1.10 -12.39
C VAL A 174 -15.99 -2.58 -12.17
N ALA A 175 -17.08 -3.06 -12.79
CA ALA A 175 -17.45 -4.47 -12.74
C ALA A 175 -16.38 -5.37 -13.37
N ASP A 176 -15.79 -4.96 -14.49
CA ASP A 176 -14.68 -5.67 -15.13
C ASP A 176 -13.43 -5.70 -14.24
N ILE A 177 -13.08 -4.57 -13.62
CA ILE A 177 -11.94 -4.50 -12.69
C ILE A 177 -12.16 -5.46 -11.51
N LEU A 178 -13.34 -5.43 -10.88
CA LEU A 178 -13.66 -6.32 -9.76
C LEU A 178 -13.65 -7.79 -10.17
N SER A 179 -14.14 -8.10 -11.37
CA SER A 179 -14.14 -9.46 -11.90
C SER A 179 -12.72 -9.95 -12.14
N GLY A 180 -11.87 -9.15 -12.79
CA GLY A 180 -10.47 -9.49 -13.05
C GLY A 180 -9.64 -9.66 -11.76
N LEU A 181 -9.87 -8.82 -10.74
CA LEU A 181 -9.22 -8.97 -9.44
C LEU A 181 -9.66 -10.26 -8.73
N ARG A 182 -10.95 -10.63 -8.80
CA ARG A 182 -11.47 -11.87 -8.20
C ARG A 182 -10.99 -13.12 -8.92
N SER A 183 -10.78 -13.06 -10.23
CA SER A 183 -10.26 -14.17 -11.03
C SER A 183 -8.74 -14.27 -11.02
N CYS A 184 -8.04 -13.35 -10.37
CA CYS A 184 -6.58 -13.36 -10.32
C CYS A 184 -6.07 -14.66 -9.69
N PRO A 185 -5.28 -15.48 -10.43
CA PRO A 185 -4.70 -16.67 -9.85
C PRO A 185 -3.69 -16.27 -8.78
N LEU A 186 -3.80 -16.86 -7.60
CA LEU A 186 -2.81 -16.68 -6.53
C LEU A 186 -1.71 -17.74 -6.66
N PRO A 187 -0.45 -17.38 -6.35
CA PRO A 187 0.63 -18.35 -6.24
C PRO A 187 0.29 -19.50 -5.27
N PRO A 188 0.85 -20.70 -5.47
CA PRO A 188 0.68 -21.81 -4.54
C PRO A 188 1.13 -21.44 -3.11
N GLY A 189 0.38 -21.88 -2.11
CA GLY A 189 0.71 -21.64 -0.70
C GLY A 189 0.27 -20.28 -0.14
N ILE A 190 -0.37 -19.44 -0.95
CA ILE A 190 -1.01 -18.22 -0.44
C ILE A 190 -2.26 -18.58 0.37
N THR A 191 -2.28 -18.10 1.61
CA THR A 191 -3.32 -18.27 2.61
C THR A 191 -3.78 -16.90 3.15
N TYR A 192 -4.60 -16.89 4.21
CA TYR A 192 -5.23 -15.67 4.71
C TYR A 192 -4.23 -14.81 5.49
N GLY A 193 -4.01 -13.57 5.09
CA GLY A 193 -3.01 -12.71 5.73
C GLY A 193 -2.60 -11.55 4.84
N GLY A 194 -1.35 -11.11 5.01
CA GLY A 194 -0.68 -10.25 4.06
C GLY A 194 0.11 -11.05 3.02
N LEU A 195 0.77 -10.31 2.13
CA LEU A 195 1.72 -10.83 1.16
C LEU A 195 3.12 -10.34 1.50
N GLY A 196 4.12 -11.15 1.17
CA GLY A 196 5.53 -10.83 1.32
C GLY A 196 6.33 -11.29 0.11
N LEU A 197 7.61 -10.95 0.10
CA LEU A 197 8.57 -11.43 -0.91
C LEU A 197 9.61 -12.31 -0.22
N SER A 198 9.80 -13.53 -0.74
CA SER A 198 10.88 -14.41 -0.29
C SER A 198 12.23 -13.99 -0.87
N THR A 199 13.30 -14.61 -0.39
CA THR A 199 14.69 -14.30 -0.81
C THR A 199 14.97 -14.58 -2.29
N ASP A 200 14.24 -15.51 -2.90
CA ASP A 200 14.28 -15.82 -4.32
C ASP A 200 13.36 -14.91 -5.17
N GLY A 201 12.61 -14.01 -4.52
CA GLY A 201 11.67 -13.10 -5.16
C GLY A 201 10.27 -13.64 -5.41
N SER A 202 9.98 -14.85 -4.95
CA SER A 202 8.62 -15.40 -5.01
C SER A 202 7.67 -14.65 -4.07
N ILE A 203 6.39 -14.54 -4.46
CA ILE A 203 5.35 -13.99 -3.60
C ILE A 203 4.90 -15.08 -2.63
N ILE A 204 4.93 -14.76 -1.33
CA ILE A 204 4.57 -15.66 -0.24
C ILE A 204 3.50 -15.05 0.67
N SER A 205 2.85 -15.89 1.47
CA SER A 205 2.00 -15.39 2.56
C SER A 205 2.83 -14.80 3.68
N ALA A 206 2.34 -13.70 4.25
CA ALA A 206 2.97 -12.98 5.34
C ALA A 206 1.93 -12.53 6.38
N GLU A 207 2.41 -11.91 7.45
CA GLU A 207 1.55 -11.28 8.44
C GLU A 207 0.63 -10.22 7.81
N MET A 208 -0.57 -10.08 8.38
CA MET A 208 -1.51 -9.07 7.94
C MET A 208 -1.02 -7.67 8.30
N THR A 209 -1.22 -6.70 7.41
CA THR A 209 -0.74 -5.32 7.59
C THR A 209 -1.58 -4.48 8.54
N THR A 210 -2.78 -4.94 8.90
CA THR A 210 -3.76 -4.22 9.74
C THR A 210 -4.10 -4.94 11.03
N THR A 211 -3.55 -6.14 11.25
CA THR A 211 -3.86 -6.98 12.41
C THR A 211 -2.62 -7.79 12.71
N ASN A 212 -2.26 -7.87 13.99
CA ASN A 212 -1.05 -8.58 14.39
C ASN A 212 -1.14 -10.08 14.08
N GLY A 213 -0.05 -10.63 13.54
CA GLY A 213 0.08 -12.06 13.24
C GLY A 213 -0.41 -12.47 11.85
N GLY A 214 -0.67 -13.77 11.73
CA GLY A 214 -0.86 -14.46 10.46
C GLY A 214 0.48 -14.94 9.85
N PRO A 215 0.47 -15.48 8.64
CA PRO A 215 -0.72 -15.86 7.89
C PRO A 215 -1.49 -17.00 8.57
N TRP A 216 -2.80 -17.10 8.30
CA TRP A 216 -3.70 -18.10 8.84
C TRP A 216 -4.15 -19.08 7.76
N PRO A 217 -4.22 -20.39 8.08
CA PRO A 217 -4.57 -21.41 7.09
C PRO A 217 -6.05 -21.38 6.69
N THR A 218 -6.93 -20.85 7.55
CA THR A 218 -8.38 -20.78 7.28
C THR A 218 -8.93 -19.37 7.51
N TYR A 219 -10.03 -19.07 6.82
CA TYR A 219 -10.74 -17.80 7.00
C TYR A 219 -11.28 -17.65 8.42
N GLU A 220 -11.75 -18.75 9.03
CA GLU A 220 -12.20 -18.78 10.41
C GLU A 220 -11.10 -18.33 11.39
N MET A 221 -9.87 -18.83 11.22
CA MET A 221 -8.74 -18.42 12.06
C MET A 221 -8.39 -16.94 11.90
N LEU A 222 -8.46 -16.41 10.67
CA LEU A 222 -8.32 -14.97 10.43
C LEU A 222 -9.41 -14.18 11.18
N LEU A 223 -10.67 -14.60 11.09
CA LEU A 223 -11.78 -13.92 11.77
C LEU A 223 -11.61 -13.95 13.29
N LYS A 224 -11.26 -15.12 13.86
CA LYS A 224 -10.97 -15.28 15.28
C LYS A 224 -9.83 -14.36 15.73
N ALA A 225 -8.73 -14.33 14.97
CA ALA A 225 -7.59 -13.46 15.28
C ALA A 225 -7.95 -11.97 15.24
N ARG A 226 -8.74 -11.53 14.24
CA ARG A 226 -9.23 -10.14 14.18
C ARG A 226 -10.12 -9.80 15.37
N LEU A 227 -11.07 -10.66 15.71
CA LEU A 227 -11.95 -10.43 16.87
C LEU A 227 -11.15 -10.36 18.19
N GLN A 228 -10.15 -11.23 18.35
CA GLN A 228 -9.24 -11.19 19.51
C GLN A 228 -8.44 -9.89 19.58
N HIS A 229 -7.94 -9.41 18.43
CA HIS A 229 -7.24 -8.13 18.35
C HIS A 229 -8.14 -6.96 18.77
N GLU A 230 -9.36 -6.87 18.22
CA GLU A 230 -10.32 -5.81 18.58
C GLU A 230 -10.73 -5.86 20.06
N LEU A 231 -10.90 -7.07 20.63
CA LEU A 231 -11.16 -7.23 22.06
C LEU A 231 -9.99 -6.75 22.94
N HIS A 232 -8.75 -7.01 22.50
CA HIS A 232 -7.57 -6.54 23.19
C HIS A 232 -7.47 -5.01 23.12
N ASP A 233 -7.69 -4.41 21.96
CA ASP A 233 -7.71 -2.95 21.80
C ASP A 233 -8.82 -2.31 22.64
N ALA A 234 -9.98 -2.96 22.74
CA ALA A 234 -11.08 -2.52 23.61
C ALA A 234 -10.68 -2.47 25.10
N ASP A 235 -9.78 -3.34 25.57
CA ASP A 235 -9.27 -3.30 26.95
C ASP A 235 -8.47 -2.02 27.23
N THR A 236 -7.86 -1.42 26.20
CA THR A 236 -7.06 -0.20 26.36
C THR A 236 -7.91 1.07 26.39
N SER A 237 -9.18 0.97 26.01
CA SER A 237 -10.06 2.14 25.93
C SER A 237 -10.55 2.55 27.32
N PRO A 238 -10.33 3.82 27.74
CA PRO A 238 -10.80 4.31 29.02
C PRO A 238 -12.33 4.47 29.08
N VAL A 239 -13.01 4.42 27.93
CA VAL A 239 -14.46 4.61 27.83
C VAL A 239 -15.19 3.29 27.95
N ILE A 240 -14.76 2.28 27.20
CA ILE A 240 -15.46 0.98 27.15
C ILE A 240 -14.81 -0.07 28.06
N ASN A 241 -13.53 0.07 28.42
CA ASN A 241 -12.80 -0.83 29.33
C ASN A 241 -13.05 -2.33 29.03
N GLY A 242 -12.95 -2.71 27.77
CA GLY A 242 -13.19 -4.08 27.30
C GLY A 242 -14.63 -4.59 27.46
N TRP A 243 -15.61 -3.71 27.70
CA TRP A 243 -17.01 -4.02 28.01
C TRP A 243 -17.20 -4.98 29.19
N ARG A 244 -16.31 -4.88 30.18
CA ARG A 244 -16.28 -5.77 31.35
C ARG A 244 -17.45 -5.58 32.32
N ASP A 245 -18.06 -4.39 32.32
CA ASP A 245 -19.04 -4.01 33.35
C ASP A 245 -20.39 -4.73 33.24
N ASN A 246 -20.74 -5.30 32.08
CA ASN A 246 -22.06 -5.89 31.82
C ASN A 246 -22.03 -7.36 31.37
N GLY A 247 -20.91 -8.06 31.52
CA GLY A 247 -20.77 -9.46 31.10
C GLY A 247 -20.65 -9.67 29.58
N GLU A 248 -20.58 -8.58 28.80
CA GLU A 248 -20.45 -8.64 27.33
C GLU A 248 -19.09 -9.21 26.91
N ARG A 249 -18.04 -8.93 27.70
CA ARG A 249 -16.70 -9.46 27.45
C ARG A 249 -16.70 -10.99 27.37
N GLU A 250 -17.28 -11.65 28.37
CA GLU A 250 -17.33 -13.11 28.48
C GLU A 250 -18.16 -13.73 27.34
N ARG A 251 -19.23 -13.04 26.91
CA ARG A 251 -20.05 -13.48 25.78
C ARG A 251 -19.27 -13.44 24.47
N LEU A 252 -18.50 -12.37 24.23
CA LEU A 252 -17.66 -12.23 23.04
C LEU A 252 -16.50 -13.24 23.05
N GLU A 253 -15.85 -13.46 24.18
CA GLU A 253 -14.81 -14.49 24.31
C GLU A 253 -15.38 -15.89 24.07
N SER A 254 -16.56 -16.19 24.61
CA SER A 254 -17.23 -17.47 24.35
C SER A 254 -17.52 -17.64 22.85
N LEU A 255 -17.96 -16.60 22.15
CA LEU A 255 -18.24 -16.65 20.70
C LEU A 255 -16.97 -16.95 19.89
N ILE A 256 -15.84 -16.35 20.26
CA ILE A 256 -14.55 -16.54 19.57
C ILE A 256 -14.00 -17.95 19.76
N ASN A 257 -14.28 -18.56 20.92
CA ASN A 257 -13.78 -19.88 21.28
C ASN A 257 -14.69 -21.04 20.82
N LEU A 258 -15.85 -20.76 20.20
CA LEU A 258 -16.67 -21.75 19.50
C LEU A 258 -15.96 -22.27 18.23
#